data_AF-A0A0Q9EYK6-F1
#
_entry.id   AF-A0A0Q9EYK6-F1
#
_cell.length_a   1.000
_cell.length_b   1.000
_cell.length_c   1.000
_cell.angle_alpha   90.00
_cell.angle_beta   90.00
_cell.angle_gamma   90.00
#
_symmetry.space_group_name_H-M   'P 1'
#
loop_
_entity.id
_entity.type
_entity.pdbx_description
1 polymer ?
#
loop_
_entity_poly.entity_id
_entity_poly.type
_entity_poly.pdbx_seq_one_letter_code
_entity_poly.pdbx_strand_id
1 'polypeptide(L)'
;MRTSSIAFAAALLLSVSGAASAGVVTVSGQGQSYDPGIALENARADAIGQCAAQGGTPLEEVYNHITRANLWLASSIWRCDVP
;
A
#
# COMPACT_ATOMS: atom_id res chain seq x y z
N MET A 1 -28.65 41.60 -22.53
CA MET A 1 -27.63 40.55 -22.80
C MET A 1 -26.64 40.52 -21.65
N ARG A 2 -26.75 39.56 -20.72
CA ARG A 2 -25.73 39.31 -19.67
C ARG A 2 -26.03 37.99 -18.95
N THR A 3 -25.74 36.88 -19.62
CA THR A 3 -25.81 35.52 -19.06
C THR A 3 -24.71 34.70 -19.73
N SER A 4 -23.46 34.97 -19.36
CA SER A 4 -22.33 34.18 -19.86
C SER A 4 -21.29 33.83 -18.79
N SER A 5 -21.52 34.21 -17.54
CA SER A 5 -20.50 34.06 -16.48
C SER A 5 -20.58 32.74 -15.70
N ILE A 6 -21.58 31.89 -15.94
CA ILE A 6 -21.81 30.69 -15.13
C ILE A 6 -21.15 29.44 -15.76
N ALA A 7 -20.79 29.47 -17.05
CA ALA A 7 -20.31 28.28 -17.76
C ALA A 7 -18.85 27.89 -17.46
N PHE A 8 -18.00 28.83 -17.02
CA PHE A 8 -16.57 28.56 -16.83
C PHE A 8 -16.23 27.89 -15.49
N ALA A 9 -17.11 27.95 -14.49
CA ALA A 9 -16.87 27.31 -13.19
C ALA A 9 -17.12 25.79 -13.24
N ALA A 10 -18.00 25.32 -14.13
CA ALA A 10 -18.33 23.90 -14.24
C ALA A 10 -17.22 23.06 -14.90
N ALA A 11 -16.45 23.65 -15.82
CA ALA A 11 -15.38 22.94 -16.53
C ALA A 11 -14.15 22.67 -15.66
N LEU A 12 -13.86 23.52 -14.66
CA LEU A 12 -12.71 23.35 -13.77
C LEU A 12 -12.94 22.30 -12.67
N LEU A 13 -14.20 21.95 -12.40
CA LEU A 13 -14.56 20.88 -11.44
C LEU A 13 -14.49 19.48 -12.05
N LEU A 14 -14.42 19.36 -13.38
CA LEU A 14 -14.32 18.09 -14.10
C LEU A 14 -12.88 17.62 -14.33
N SER A 15 -11.86 18.44 -14.06
CA SER A 15 -10.45 18.11 -14.28
C SER A 15 -9.75 17.45 -13.09
N VAL A 16 -10.46 17.22 -11.96
CA VAL A 16 -9.96 16.41 -10.81
C VAL A 16 -10.74 15.09 -10.72
N SER A 17 -11.28 14.61 -11.84
CA SER A 17 -11.51 13.17 -12.00
C SER A 17 -10.17 12.53 -12.32
N GLY A 18 -9.25 12.56 -11.35
CA GLY A 18 -8.02 11.78 -11.42
C GLY A 18 -8.45 10.34 -11.66
N ALA A 19 -8.07 9.80 -12.82
CA ALA A 19 -8.25 8.38 -13.08
C ALA A 19 -7.51 7.67 -11.95
N ALA A 20 -8.27 7.05 -11.05
CA ALA A 20 -7.78 6.06 -10.09
C ALA A 20 -7.20 4.93 -10.96
N SER A 21 -5.90 5.02 -11.26
CA SER A 21 -5.21 3.99 -12.00
C SER A 21 -4.95 2.87 -11.01
N ALA A 22 -5.90 1.94 -10.93
CA ALA A 22 -5.71 0.70 -10.18
C ALA A 22 -4.36 0.09 -10.58
N GLY A 23 -3.44 0.05 -9.62
CA GLY A 23 -2.04 -0.28 -9.84
C GLY A 23 -1.61 -1.36 -8.87
N VAL A 24 -0.87 -2.35 -9.37
CA VAL A 24 -0.25 -3.34 -8.49
C VAL A 24 1.13 -2.82 -8.07
N VAL A 25 1.26 -2.45 -6.81
CA VAL A 25 2.52 -2.03 -6.19
C VAL A 25 3.08 -3.16 -5.34
N THR A 26 4.37 -3.03 -5.01
CA THR A 26 5.06 -3.94 -4.10
C THR A 26 5.36 -3.20 -2.81
N VAL A 27 4.94 -3.76 -1.67
CA VAL A 27 5.19 -3.22 -0.33
C VAL A 27 6.02 -4.20 0.48
N SER A 28 6.81 -3.70 1.44
CA SER A 28 7.73 -4.53 2.21
C SER A 28 7.59 -4.25 3.70
N GLY A 29 7.22 -5.28 4.46
CA GLY A 29 7.14 -5.22 5.91
C GLY A 29 8.31 -5.87 6.62
N GLN A 30 8.54 -5.47 7.86
CA GLN A 30 9.64 -5.93 8.69
C GLN A 30 9.15 -6.41 10.07
N GLY A 31 9.82 -7.41 10.61
CA GLY A 31 9.48 -7.98 11.90
C GLY A 31 10.72 -8.45 12.66
N GLN A 32 10.64 -8.38 14.00
CA GLN A 32 11.70 -8.83 14.88
C GLN A 32 11.11 -9.55 16.09
N SER A 33 11.70 -10.69 16.48
CA SER A 33 11.29 -11.45 17.67
C SER A 33 12.36 -12.46 18.12
N TYR A 34 12.27 -12.96 19.35
CA TYR A 34 13.03 -14.13 19.81
C TYR A 34 12.53 -15.44 19.19
N ASP A 35 11.32 -15.44 18.62
CA ASP A 35 10.72 -16.55 17.91
C ASP A 35 10.68 -16.26 16.39
N PRO A 36 11.14 -17.18 15.52
CA PRO A 36 11.19 -16.94 14.08
C PRO A 36 9.80 -16.87 13.44
N GLY A 37 8.81 -17.61 13.97
CA GLY A 37 7.43 -17.56 13.48
C GLY A 37 6.77 -16.22 13.76
N ILE A 38 6.93 -15.72 14.99
CA ILE A 38 6.43 -14.39 15.39
C ILE A 38 7.13 -13.28 14.60
N ALA A 39 8.45 -13.40 14.36
CA ALA A 39 9.16 -12.42 13.53
C ALA A 39 8.55 -12.34 12.13
N LEU A 40 8.27 -13.48 11.50
CA LEU A 40 7.65 -13.54 10.18
C LEU A 40 6.19 -13.05 10.18
N GLU A 41 5.40 -13.41 11.19
CA GLU A 41 4.02 -12.93 11.35
C GLU A 41 3.97 -11.40 11.48
N ASN A 42 4.87 -10.83 12.29
CA ASN A 42 5.01 -9.38 12.43
C ASN A 42 5.40 -8.72 11.11
N ALA A 43 6.35 -9.29 10.36
CA ALA A 43 6.76 -8.75 9.06
C ALA A 43 5.60 -8.74 8.04
N ARG A 44 4.76 -9.78 8.05
CA ARG A 44 3.56 -9.85 7.20
C ARG A 44 2.51 -8.83 7.63
N ALA A 45 2.26 -8.72 8.93
CA ALA A 45 1.32 -7.74 9.48
C ALA A 45 1.74 -6.30 9.15
N ASP A 46 3.03 -5.99 9.24
CA ASP A 46 3.59 -4.70 8.84
C ASP A 46 3.41 -4.44 7.33
N ALA A 47 3.71 -5.43 6.47
CA ALA A 47 3.52 -5.29 5.02
C ALA A 47 2.05 -5.05 4.64
N ILE A 48 1.13 -5.78 5.26
CA ILE A 48 -0.33 -5.61 5.09
C ILE A 48 -0.76 -4.23 5.59
N GLY A 49 -0.23 -3.78 6.74
CA GLY A 49 -0.48 -2.44 7.27
C GLY A 49 -0.04 -1.33 6.32
N GLN A 50 1.13 -1.48 5.70
CA GLN A 50 1.62 -0.55 4.68
C GLN A 50 0.74 -0.54 3.43
N CYS A 51 0.26 -1.69 2.97
CA CYS A 51 -0.69 -1.79 1.86
C CYS A 51 -2.00 -1.04 2.19
N ALA A 52 -2.58 -1.30 3.37
CA ALA A 52 -3.80 -0.64 3.82
C ALA A 52 -3.61 0.89 3.98
N ALA A 53 -2.42 1.33 4.42
CA ALA A 53 -2.10 2.75 4.54
C ALA A 53 -2.05 3.48 3.18
N GLN A 54 -1.82 2.75 2.08
CA GLN A 54 -1.91 3.26 0.72
C GLN A 54 -3.34 3.18 0.13
N GLY A 55 -4.32 2.80 0.96
CA GLY A 55 -5.70 2.57 0.51
C GLY A 55 -5.86 1.31 -0.34
N GLY A 56 -4.86 0.42 -0.35
CA GLY A 56 -4.84 -0.76 -1.18
C GLY A 56 -5.30 -2.05 -0.49
N THR A 57 -5.47 -3.10 -1.28
CA THR A 57 -5.82 -4.45 -0.84
C THR A 57 -4.62 -5.39 -1.03
N PRO A 58 -4.18 -6.12 0.02
CA PRO A 58 -3.09 -7.09 -0.13
C PRO A 58 -3.55 -8.26 -0.99
N LEU A 59 -2.74 -8.64 -1.98
CA LEU A 59 -3.05 -9.72 -2.92
C LEU A 59 -2.34 -11.01 -2.53
N GLU A 60 -1.00 -10.98 -2.53
CA GLU A 60 -0.16 -12.16 -2.29
C GLU A 60 1.21 -11.78 -1.73
N GLU A 61 1.77 -12.64 -0.88
CA GLU A 61 3.17 -12.57 -0.46
C GLU A 61 4.05 -13.11 -1.58
N VAL A 62 4.92 -12.28 -2.14
CA VAL A 62 5.82 -12.67 -3.25
C VAL A 62 7.19 -13.10 -2.77
N TYR A 63 7.59 -12.67 -1.58
CA TYR A 63 8.86 -13.04 -0.99
C TYR A 63 8.78 -12.93 0.52
N ASN A 64 9.40 -13.87 1.21
CA ASN A 64 9.74 -13.72 2.61
C ASN A 64 11.15 -14.22 2.87
N HIS A 65 11.77 -13.63 3.89
CA HIS A 65 13.08 -14.03 4.34
C HIS A 65 13.19 -13.86 5.84
N ILE A 66 13.85 -14.82 6.47
CA ILE A 66 14.17 -14.79 7.89
C ILE A 66 15.67 -14.96 7.99
N THR A 67 16.30 -14.09 8.78
CA THR A 67 17.72 -14.23 9.13
C THR A 67 17.90 -14.19 10.63
N ARG A 68 18.93 -14.89 11.11
CA ARG A 68 19.25 -14.94 12.53
C ARG A 68 20.33 -13.90 12.86
N ALA A 69 20.02 -13.05 13.83
CA ALA A 69 20.98 -12.17 14.51
C ALA A 69 20.86 -12.39 16.04
N ASN A 70 21.13 -11.35 16.85
CA ASN A 70 20.82 -11.34 18.28
C ASN A 70 19.32 -11.64 18.56
N LEU A 71 18.45 -11.32 17.59
CA LEU A 71 17.05 -11.71 17.47
C LEU A 71 16.81 -12.30 16.07
N TRP A 72 15.66 -12.93 15.85
CA TRP A 72 15.20 -13.23 14.51
C TRP A 72 14.70 -11.95 13.85
N LEU A 73 15.18 -11.69 12.64
CA LEU A 73 14.75 -10.60 11.79
C LEU A 73 14.04 -11.22 10.59
N ALA A 74 12.88 -10.69 10.25
CA ALA A 74 12.11 -11.13 9.11
C ALA A 74 11.72 -9.96 8.22
N SER A 75 11.74 -10.20 6.92
CA SER A 75 11.22 -9.31 5.90
C SER A 75 10.16 -10.04 5.08
N SER A 76 9.06 -9.37 4.78
CA SER A 76 7.97 -9.92 3.97
C SER A 76 7.59 -8.90 2.89
N ILE A 77 7.55 -9.32 1.64
CA ILE A 77 7.21 -8.48 0.49
C ILE A 77 5.89 -8.96 -0.10
N TRP A 78 4.96 -8.02 -0.27
CA TRP A 78 3.61 -8.28 -0.74
C TRP A 78 3.28 -7.47 -1.98
N ARG A 79 2.45 -8.05 -2.85
CA ARG A 79 1.74 -7.30 -3.88
C ARG A 79 0.48 -6.70 -3.28
N CYS A 80 0.28 -5.42 -3.55
CA CYS A 80 -0.83 -4.63 -3.07
C CYS A 80 -1.52 -3.99 -4.27
N ASP A 81 -2.83 -4.17 -4.38
CA ASP A 81 -3.67 -3.47 -5.37
C ASP A 81 -4.09 -2.12 -4.79
N VAL A 82 -3.59 -1.02 -5.34
CA VAL A 82 -3.91 0.35 -4.89
C VAL A 82 -4.83 1.03 -5.91
N PRO A 83 -5.83 1.81 -5.46
CA PRO A 83 -6.78 2.49 -6.35
C PRO A 83 -6.14 3.56 -7.24
#